data_AF-A0A0W8CSJ7-F1
#
_entry.id   AF-A0A0W8CSJ7-F1
#
_cell.length_a   1.000
_cell.length_b   1.000
_cell.length_c   1.000
_cell.angle_alpha   90.00
_cell.angle_beta   90.00
_cell.angle_gamma   90.00
#
_symmetry.space_group_name_H-M   'P 1'
#
loop_
_entity.id
_entity.type
_entity.pdbx_description
1 polymer ?
#
loop_
_entity_poly.entity_id
_entity_poly.type
_entity_poly.pdbx_seq_one_letter_code
_entity_poly.pdbx_strand_id
1 'polypeptide(L)'
;MQNCFPTLFTNGEGGLNPLEGSESRLHEYHLDEYCAHLMKWHDRRFIIHSNFKFLCLNLIQRRQIDGLVRRISDSGSQHDELLQPDSSIGDEDTALQILESLKPYFKVVRGSGFYWSSVRDDLVSMIGSRVLPTRWPTFFLTLSAADTIWPDFF
;
A
#
# COMPACT_ATOMS: atom_id res chain seq x y z
N MET A 1 11.32 -6.48 -11.09
CA MET A 1 11.63 -5.05 -11.26
C MET A 1 12.69 -4.84 -12.35
N GLN A 2 13.86 -5.48 -12.26
CA GLN A 2 14.93 -5.41 -13.30
C GLN A 2 14.43 -5.73 -14.71
N ASN A 3 13.67 -6.82 -14.89
CA ASN A 3 13.23 -7.27 -16.22
C ASN A 3 12.14 -6.40 -16.86
N CYS A 4 11.49 -5.52 -16.09
CA CYS A 4 10.38 -4.70 -16.57
C CYS A 4 10.84 -3.37 -17.20
N PHE A 5 12.07 -2.95 -16.91
CA PHE A 5 12.62 -1.67 -17.39
C PHE A 5 14.06 -1.88 -17.89
N PRO A 6 14.24 -2.53 -19.06
CA PRO A 6 15.57 -2.75 -19.64
C PRO A 6 16.29 -1.43 -19.96
N THR A 7 15.55 -0.33 -20.14
CA THR A 7 16.09 1.02 -20.34
C THR A 7 16.66 1.64 -19.05
N LEU A 8 16.16 1.22 -17.87
CA LEU A 8 16.65 1.68 -16.57
C LEU A 8 17.71 0.72 -16.00
N PHE A 9 17.56 -0.58 -16.24
CA PHE A 9 18.45 -1.64 -15.79
C PHE A 9 19.04 -2.36 -17.01
N THR A 10 20.01 -1.74 -17.68
CA THR A 10 20.54 -2.20 -18.98
C THR A 10 21.13 -3.61 -18.94
N ASN A 11 21.75 -3.98 -17.82
CA ASN A 11 22.38 -5.29 -17.64
C ASN A 11 21.49 -6.26 -16.85
N GLY A 12 20.27 -5.85 -16.48
CA GLY A 12 19.47 -6.57 -15.49
C GLY A 12 20.04 -6.51 -14.07
N GLU A 13 21.07 -5.70 -13.86
CA GLU A 13 21.74 -5.51 -12.57
C GLU A 13 21.15 -4.33 -11.79
N GLY A 14 21.32 -4.33 -10.47
CA GLY A 14 20.99 -3.22 -9.59
C GLY A 14 19.53 -3.13 -9.18
N GLY A 15 18.77 -4.24 -9.24
CA GLY A 15 17.34 -4.33 -8.85
C GLY A 15 17.10 -4.42 -7.35
N LEU A 16 15.88 -4.73 -6.91
CA LEU A 16 15.65 -4.91 -5.47
C LEU A 16 16.38 -6.14 -4.93
N ASN A 17 16.33 -7.25 -5.66
CA ASN A 17 17.01 -8.48 -5.30
C ASN A 17 18.34 -8.53 -6.05
N PRO A 18 19.50 -8.59 -5.35
CA PRO A 18 20.78 -8.74 -6.01
C PRO A 18 20.84 -10.08 -6.76
N LEU A 19 21.49 -10.11 -7.93
CA LEU A 19 21.80 -11.36 -8.60
C LEU A 19 22.92 -12.07 -7.84
N GLU A 20 22.65 -13.31 -7.42
CA GLU A 20 23.64 -14.19 -6.77
C GLU A 20 24.85 -14.38 -7.69
N GLY A 21 26.02 -13.92 -7.25
CA GLY A 21 27.29 -14.07 -7.97
C GLY A 21 27.75 -12.87 -8.81
N SER A 22 26.87 -11.95 -9.23
CA SER A 22 27.27 -10.72 -9.96
C SER A 22 27.32 -9.49 -9.06
N GLU A 23 26.38 -9.38 -8.11
CA GLU A 23 26.24 -8.20 -7.27
C GLU A 23 26.58 -8.50 -5.81
N SER A 24 27.53 -7.76 -5.24
CA SER A 24 27.75 -7.72 -3.80
C SER A 24 27.19 -6.41 -3.24
N ARG A 25 26.28 -6.51 -2.27
CA ARG A 25 25.70 -5.34 -1.59
C ARG A 25 26.24 -5.25 -0.18
N LEU A 26 26.70 -4.05 0.18
CA LEU A 26 27.13 -3.72 1.54
C LEU A 26 25.94 -3.54 2.50
N HIS A 27 24.77 -3.18 1.97
CA HIS A 27 23.58 -2.91 2.75
C HIS A 27 22.35 -3.54 2.10
N GLU A 28 21.51 -4.16 2.93
CA GLU A 28 20.20 -4.66 2.53
C GLU A 28 19.18 -3.54 2.71
N TYR A 29 18.43 -3.23 1.66
CA TYR A 29 17.46 -2.14 1.66
C TYR A 29 16.04 -2.69 1.71
N HIS A 30 15.17 -2.04 2.50
CA HIS A 30 13.74 -2.24 2.36
C HIS A 30 13.24 -1.71 1.01
N LEU A 31 12.10 -2.21 0.55
CA LEU A 31 11.55 -1.87 -0.78
C LEU A 31 11.35 -0.35 -0.97
N ASP A 32 10.80 0.31 0.06
CA ASP A 32 10.56 1.74 0.09
C ASP A 32 11.86 2.55 0.10
N GLU A 33 12.82 2.15 0.92
CA GLU A 33 14.16 2.76 0.97
C GLU A 33 14.90 2.61 -0.35
N TYR A 34 14.83 1.43 -0.96
CA TYR A 34 15.42 1.13 -2.26
C TYR A 34 14.81 1.99 -3.37
N CYS A 35 13.47 2.09 -3.43
CA CYS A 35 12.79 2.95 -4.38
C CYS A 35 13.16 4.44 -4.17
N ALA A 36 13.23 4.89 -2.91
CA ALA A 36 13.64 6.25 -2.59
C ALA A 36 15.11 6.52 -2.93
N HIS A 37 15.99 5.53 -2.74
CA HIS A 37 17.40 5.61 -3.10
C HIS A 37 17.57 5.79 -4.61
N LEU A 38 16.89 4.98 -5.43
CA LEU A 38 16.93 5.12 -6.89
C LEU A 38 16.41 6.48 -7.37
N MET A 39 15.40 7.04 -6.70
CA MET A 39 14.89 8.37 -7.00
C MET A 39 15.79 9.51 -6.49
N LYS A 40 16.71 9.25 -5.57
CA LYS A 40 17.69 10.25 -5.09
C LYS A 40 19.06 10.07 -5.73
N TRP A 41 19.22 9.04 -6.55
CA TRP A 41 20.49 8.71 -7.18
C TRP A 41 20.94 9.84 -8.11
N HIS A 42 22.25 9.98 -8.28
CA HIS A 42 22.83 11.03 -9.12
C HIS A 42 22.32 10.94 -10.57
N ASP A 43 22.08 9.72 -11.04
CA ASP A 43 21.43 9.50 -12.34
C ASP A 43 19.93 9.74 -12.25
N ARG A 44 19.45 10.78 -12.94
CA ARG A 44 18.05 11.21 -12.92
C ARG A 44 17.11 10.33 -13.76
N ARG A 45 17.62 9.31 -14.46
CA ARG A 45 16.81 8.40 -15.31
C ARG A 45 15.58 7.86 -14.57
N PHE A 46 15.73 7.46 -13.32
CA PHE A 46 14.64 6.92 -12.49
C PHE A 46 13.56 7.96 -12.14
N ILE A 47 13.95 9.21 -11.93
CA ILE A 47 13.03 10.31 -11.60
C ILE A 47 12.24 10.76 -12.84
N ILE A 48 12.95 10.85 -13.96
CA ILE A 48 12.42 11.34 -15.24
C ILE A 48 11.43 10.33 -15.83
N HIS A 49 11.68 9.03 -15.66
CA HIS A 49 10.79 7.99 -16.18
C HIS A 49 9.39 8.09 -15.54
N SER A 50 8.37 8.33 -16.36
CA SER A 50 6.96 8.48 -15.93
C SER A 50 6.47 7.24 -15.17
N ASN A 51 6.66 6.07 -15.78
CA ASN A 51 6.08 4.81 -15.28
C ASN A 51 6.86 4.19 -14.10
N PHE A 52 8.12 4.58 -13.87
CA PHE A 52 8.94 3.99 -12.81
C PHE A 52 8.39 4.35 -11.42
N LYS A 53 8.03 5.62 -11.22
CA LYS A 53 7.43 6.10 -9.97
C LYS A 53 6.13 5.35 -9.63
N PHE A 54 5.31 5.11 -10.65
CA PHE A 54 4.08 4.35 -10.53
C PHE A 54 4.35 2.90 -10.15
N LEU A 55 5.29 2.23 -10.83
CA LEU A 55 5.69 0.87 -10.48
C LEU A 55 6.15 0.77 -9.01
N CYS A 56 7.00 1.70 -8.55
CA CYS A 56 7.48 1.71 -7.17
C CYS A 56 6.30 1.82 -6.19
N LEU A 57 5.37 2.74 -6.43
CA LEU A 57 4.21 2.94 -5.58
C LEU A 57 3.30 1.70 -5.54
N ASN A 58 3.05 1.08 -6.70
CA ASN A 58 2.27 -0.17 -6.79
C ASN A 58 2.95 -1.33 -6.08
N LEU A 59 4.27 -1.47 -6.22
CA LEU A 59 5.02 -2.52 -5.55
C LEU A 59 4.98 -2.35 -4.03
N ILE A 60 5.11 -1.12 -3.53
CA ILE A 60 5.01 -0.82 -2.10
C ILE A 60 3.60 -1.16 -1.59
N GLN A 61 2.56 -0.72 -2.29
CA GLN A 61 1.16 -1.03 -1.92
C GLN A 61 0.88 -2.54 -1.94
N ARG A 62 1.30 -3.25 -2.99
CA ARG A 62 1.15 -4.72 -3.06
C ARG A 62 1.83 -5.42 -1.90
N ARG A 63 3.07 -5.05 -1.58
CA ARG A 63 3.81 -5.64 -0.45
C ARG A 63 3.14 -5.36 0.90
N GLN A 64 2.53 -4.19 1.07
CA GLN A 64 1.72 -3.88 2.26
C GLN A 64 0.47 -4.77 2.34
N ILE A 65 -0.23 -4.94 1.22
CA ILE A 65 -1.42 -5.81 1.14
C ILE A 65 -1.03 -7.26 1.41
N ASP A 66 0.01 -7.79 0.78
CA ASP A 66 0.48 -9.16 0.99
C ASP A 66 0.84 -9.41 2.47
N GLY A 67 1.51 -8.44 3.11
CA GLY A 67 1.82 -8.50 4.54
C GLY A 67 0.57 -8.44 5.43
N LEU A 68 -0.48 -7.72 5.03
CA LEU A 68 -1.75 -7.72 5.73
C LEU A 68 -2.49 -9.05 5.56
N VAL A 69 -2.59 -9.56 4.32
CA VAL A 69 -3.22 -10.85 4.01
C VAL A 69 -2.54 -11.98 4.80
N ARG A 70 -1.21 -12.00 4.88
CA ARG A 70 -0.49 -12.99 5.69
C ARG A 70 -0.84 -12.89 7.18
N ARG A 71 -0.92 -11.68 7.73
CA ARG A 71 -1.33 -11.48 9.14
C ARG A 71 -2.78 -11.89 9.39
N ILE A 72 -3.67 -11.60 8.46
CA ILE A 72 -5.07 -12.03 8.53
C ILE A 72 -5.17 -13.55 8.46
N SER A 73 -4.44 -14.20 7.56
CA SER A 73 -4.41 -15.67 7.47
C SER A 73 -3.88 -16.32 8.75
N ASP A 74 -2.82 -15.77 9.34
CA ASP A 74 -2.21 -16.29 10.58
C ASP A 74 -3.15 -16.09 11.79
N SER A 75 -3.87 -14.96 11.82
CA SER A 75 -4.91 -14.70 12.82
C SER A 75 -6.17 -15.53 12.58
N GLY A 76 -6.48 -15.84 11.30
CA GLY A 76 -7.59 -16.67 10.85
C GLY A 76 -7.45 -18.12 11.32
N SER A 77 -6.23 -18.65 11.36
CA SER A 77 -5.96 -19.97 11.94
C SER A 77 -6.29 -20.07 13.45
N GLN A 78 -6.33 -18.94 14.17
CA GLN A 78 -6.83 -18.88 15.55
C GLN A 78 -8.33 -18.59 15.63
N HIS A 79 -8.92 -17.98 14.59
CA HIS A 79 -10.35 -17.69 14.50
C HIS A 79 -11.19 -18.85 13.94
N ASP A 80 -10.59 -19.79 13.22
CA ASP A 80 -11.24 -21.00 12.71
C ASP A 80 -11.74 -21.92 13.85
N GLU A 81 -11.15 -21.84 15.05
CA GLU A 81 -11.67 -22.52 16.24
C GLU A 81 -12.90 -21.83 16.86
N LEU A 82 -13.13 -20.55 16.56
CA LEU A 82 -14.26 -19.75 17.07
C LEU A 82 -15.44 -19.66 16.09
N LEU A 83 -15.22 -20.00 14.82
CA LEU A 83 -16.25 -20.08 13.77
C LEU A 83 -16.65 -21.54 13.53
N GLN A 84 -17.10 -22.24 14.58
CA GLN A 84 -17.97 -23.38 14.33
C GLN A 84 -19.25 -22.82 13.68
N PRO A 85 -19.66 -23.32 12.50
CA PRO A 85 -20.79 -22.76 11.79
C PRO A 85 -22.06 -23.14 12.54
N ASP A 86 -22.59 -22.21 13.34
CA ASP A 86 -24.01 -22.22 13.67
C ASP A 86 -24.75 -22.06 12.34
N SER A 87 -25.30 -23.16 11.84
CA SER A 87 -25.93 -23.36 10.53
C SER A 87 -27.22 -22.55 10.32
N SER A 88 -27.39 -21.43 11.02
CA SER A 88 -28.60 -20.61 11.08
C SER A 88 -28.39 -19.15 10.69
N ILE A 89 -27.16 -18.72 10.43
CA ILE A 89 -26.85 -17.35 9.98
C ILE A 89 -26.68 -17.39 8.47
N GLY A 90 -27.50 -16.63 7.74
CA GLY A 90 -27.47 -16.61 6.27
C GLY A 90 -26.09 -16.20 5.73
N ASP A 91 -25.72 -16.74 4.57
CA ASP A 91 -24.41 -16.51 3.93
C ASP A 91 -24.05 -15.01 3.75
N GLU A 92 -25.05 -14.13 3.69
CA GLU A 92 -24.83 -12.68 3.62
C GLU A 92 -24.37 -12.08 4.96
N ASP A 93 -24.94 -12.51 6.09
CA ASP A 93 -24.61 -11.97 7.41
C ASP A 93 -23.21 -12.42 7.85
N THR A 94 -22.80 -13.63 7.49
CA THR A 94 -21.43 -14.13 7.73
C THR A 94 -20.42 -13.37 6.87
N ALA A 95 -20.73 -13.11 5.60
CA ALA A 95 -19.89 -12.31 4.71
C ALA A 95 -19.73 -10.87 5.22
N LEU A 96 -20.80 -10.25 5.74
CA LEU A 96 -20.75 -8.92 6.35
C LEU A 96 -19.87 -8.90 7.62
N GLN A 97 -19.98 -9.91 8.49
CA GLN A 97 -19.12 -10.02 9.68
C GLN A 97 -17.64 -10.17 9.33
N ILE A 98 -17.32 -10.95 8.29
CA ILE A 98 -15.94 -11.08 7.78
C ILE A 98 -15.45 -9.74 7.22
N LEU A 99 -16.29 -9.02 6.47
CA LEU A 99 -15.92 -7.70 5.96
C LEU A 99 -15.70 -6.68 7.08
N GLU A 100 -16.49 -6.71 8.15
CA GLU A 100 -16.30 -5.85 9.32
C GLU A 100 -15.01 -6.17 10.07
N SER A 101 -14.68 -7.46 10.26
CA SER A 101 -13.41 -7.85 10.89
C SER A 101 -12.19 -7.49 10.04
N LEU A 102 -12.36 -7.45 8.71
CA LEU A 102 -11.31 -7.11 7.75
C LEU A 102 -11.06 -5.59 7.65
N LYS A 103 -12.11 -4.78 7.81
CA LYS A 103 -12.10 -3.31 7.72
C LYS A 103 -10.93 -2.63 8.47
N PRO A 104 -10.60 -2.94 9.75
CA PRO A 104 -9.47 -2.31 10.45
C PRO A 104 -8.12 -2.55 9.77
N TYR A 105 -7.90 -3.72 9.16
CA TYR A 105 -6.64 -4.04 8.49
C TYR A 105 -6.42 -3.18 7.24
N PHE A 106 -7.49 -2.87 6.50
CA PHE A 106 -7.41 -2.08 5.26
C PHE A 106 -7.32 -0.57 5.49
N LYS A 107 -7.61 -0.07 6.70
CA LYS A 107 -7.44 1.36 7.03
C LYS A 107 -6.00 1.84 6.87
N VAL A 108 -5.00 0.95 6.90
CA VAL A 108 -3.58 1.31 6.76
C VAL A 108 -3.15 1.46 5.30
N VAL A 109 -3.90 0.87 4.35
CA VAL A 109 -3.56 0.86 2.93
C VAL A 109 -3.96 2.18 2.29
N ARG A 110 -2.98 3.07 2.09
CA ARG A 110 -3.19 4.38 1.45
C ARG A 110 -3.78 4.24 0.06
N GLY A 111 -4.79 5.04 -0.24
CA GLY A 111 -5.52 5.01 -1.51
C GLY A 111 -6.70 4.02 -1.54
N SER A 112 -6.83 3.13 -0.55
CA SER A 112 -8.01 2.27 -0.45
C SER A 112 -9.26 3.06 -0.02
N GLY A 113 -10.44 2.57 -0.39
CA GLY A 113 -11.71 3.17 0.04
C GLY A 113 -11.87 3.21 1.57
N PHE A 114 -11.37 2.17 2.27
CA PHE A 114 -11.39 2.13 3.74
C PHE A 114 -10.45 3.14 4.39
N TYR A 115 -9.27 3.38 3.81
CA TYR A 115 -8.37 4.45 4.23
C TYR A 115 -9.06 5.81 4.12
N TRP A 116 -9.65 6.13 2.95
CA TRP A 116 -10.33 7.40 2.75
C TRP A 116 -11.56 7.59 3.63
N SER A 117 -12.32 6.51 3.86
CA SER A 117 -13.44 6.52 4.80
C SER A 117 -12.97 6.85 6.23
N SER A 118 -11.85 6.26 6.67
CA SER A 118 -11.28 6.57 7.99
C SER A 118 -10.78 8.00 8.12
N VAL A 119 -10.13 8.55 7.08
CA VAL A 119 -9.67 9.94 7.05
C VAL A 119 -10.86 10.90 7.06
N ARG A 120 -11.93 10.57 6.32
CA ARG A 120 -13.18 11.33 6.35
C ARG A 120 -13.78 11.36 7.76
N ASP A 121 -13.89 10.21 8.40
CA ASP A 121 -14.48 10.10 9.73
C ASP A 121 -13.65 10.89 10.77
N ASP A 122 -12.31 10.89 10.64
CA ASP A 122 -11.42 11.70 11.47
C ASP A 122 -11.64 13.22 11.28
N LEU A 123 -11.76 13.69 10.02
CA LEU A 123 -12.08 15.09 9.71
C LEU A 123 -13.44 15.52 10.25
N VAL A 124 -14.46 14.66 10.11
CA VAL A 124 -15.80 14.92 10.66
C VAL A 124 -15.73 15.04 12.18
N SER A 125 -14.94 14.20 12.84
CA SER A 125 -14.74 14.28 14.29
C SER A 125 -14.08 15.60 14.70
N MET A 126 -13.10 16.08 13.91
CA MET A 126 -12.41 17.34 14.14
C MET A 126 -13.37 18.53 14.03
N ILE A 127 -14.26 18.53 13.01
CA ILE A 127 -15.29 19.56 12.83
C ILE A 127 -16.34 19.52 13.95
N GLY A 128 -16.75 18.31 14.38
CA GLY A 128 -17.75 18.12 15.43
C GLY A 128 -17.26 18.53 16.83
N SER A 129 -15.94 18.54 17.05
CA SER A 129 -15.33 18.91 18.33
C SER A 129 -15.34 20.44 18.54
N ARG A 130 -16.41 20.97 19.17
CA ARG A 130 -16.53 22.40 19.55
C ARG A 130 -15.51 22.88 20.59
N VAL A 131 -14.57 22.03 21.01
CA VAL A 131 -13.74 22.22 22.20
C VAL A 131 -12.51 23.09 21.92
N LEU A 132 -12.09 23.28 20.67
CA LEU A 132 -10.89 24.07 20.34
C LEU A 132 -11.21 25.20 19.35
N PRO A 133 -11.41 26.45 19.82
CA PRO A 133 -11.67 27.59 18.96
C PRO A 133 -10.51 27.94 18.00
N THR A 134 -9.32 27.36 18.19
CA THR A 134 -8.08 27.63 17.44
C THR A 134 -7.61 26.51 16.52
N ARG A 135 -8.34 25.39 16.40
CA ARG A 135 -7.93 24.22 15.57
C ARG A 135 -8.97 23.80 14.54
N TRP A 136 -9.54 24.77 13.84
CA TRP A 136 -10.32 24.46 12.63
C TRP A 136 -9.33 24.06 11.53
N PRO A 137 -9.47 22.89 10.88
CA PRO A 137 -8.61 22.53 9.77
C PRO A 137 -8.83 23.55 8.64
N THR A 138 -7.92 24.50 8.51
CA THR A 138 -8.06 25.63 7.57
C THR A 138 -7.83 25.20 6.13
N PHE A 139 -7.04 24.14 5.93
CA PHE A 139 -6.79 23.53 4.64
C PHE A 139 -6.74 22.01 4.79
N PHE A 140 -7.47 21.32 3.94
CA PHE A 140 -7.38 19.88 3.77
C PHE A 140 -6.77 19.61 2.40
N LEU A 141 -5.60 18.99 2.37
CA LEU A 141 -4.86 18.66 1.15
C LEU A 141 -4.87 17.15 0.95
N THR A 142 -5.53 16.67 -0.10
CA THR A 142 -5.46 15.29 -0.54
C THR A 142 -4.62 15.20 -1.79
N LEU A 143 -3.42 14.64 -1.66
CA LEU A 143 -2.60 14.27 -2.79
C LEU A 143 -2.96 12.83 -3.16
N SER A 144 -4.06 12.66 -3.89
CA SER A 144 -4.28 11.42 -4.62
C SER A 144 -3.58 11.55 -5.97
N ALA A 145 -2.91 10.48 -6.40
CA ALA A 145 -2.72 10.32 -7.84
C ALA A 145 -4.16 10.23 -8.40
N ALA A 146 -4.62 11.27 -9.09
CA ALA A 146 -5.84 11.15 -9.85
C ALA A 146 -5.67 9.95 -10.78
N ASP A 147 -6.74 9.17 -10.96
CA ASP A 147 -6.84 8.12 -11.96
C ASP A 147 -6.68 8.72 -13.37
N THR A 148 -5.49 9.22 -13.70
CA THR A 148 -5.03 9.15 -15.07
C THR A 148 -4.88 7.66 -15.31
N ILE A 149 -5.92 7.07 -15.90
CA ILE A 149 -5.82 5.82 -16.64
C ILE A 149 -4.59 6.02 -17.54
N TRP A 150 -3.45 5.46 -17.14
CA TRP A 150 -2.21 5.61 -17.87
C TRP A 150 -2.32 4.68 -19.07
N PRO A 151 -2.45 5.21 -20.30
CA PRO A 151 -2.77 4.40 -21.48
C PRO A 151 -1.68 3.36 -21.79
N ASP A 152 -0.48 3.53 -21.25
CA ASP A 152 0.66 2.63 -21.42
C ASP A 152 0.53 1.28 -20.69
N PHE A 153 -0.49 1.10 -19.83
CA PHE A 153 -0.70 -0.13 -19.05
C PHE A 153 -1.93 -0.96 -19.49
N PHE A 154 -2.51 -0.67 -20.65
CA PHE A 154 -3.54 -1.50 -21.31
C PHE A 154 -2.97 -2.29 -22.50
#